data_AF-A0A426Z6C4-F1
#
_entry.id   AF-A0A426Z6C4-F1
#
_cell.length_a   1.000
_cell.length_b   1.000
_cell.length_c   1.000
_cell.angle_alpha   90.00
_cell.angle_beta   90.00
_cell.angle_gamma   90.00
#
_symmetry.space_group_name_H-M   'P 1'
#
loop_
_entity.id
_entity.type
_entity.pdbx_description
1 polymer ?
#
loop_
_entity_poly.entity_id
_entity_poly.type
_entity_poly.pdbx_seq_one_letter_code
_entity_poly.pdbx_strand_id
1 'polypeptide(L)'
;MSNLVYLLGRTEIYKHNKEERIARTWGTIAPGLPYVEEVITQAGNWLIGGDLEVLEPIKYNDGLDQYRLCPRELRKEFDKREADAVFAFQLRNPVHNGHALLMNDTRRRLLDMGYKNPILLLHPLGGFTKADDVPLSVRMEQHSKVTFYCPRLRRLQWQRKQGAGATEGGGCGYERRWQRLAGDDEEEEIKAAAEKGLVAVKKSLAVAEAAGKRRRQRPAVGGSGGW
;
A
#
# COMPACT_ATOMS: atom_id res chain seq x y z
N MET A 1 22.96 -15.27 9.49
CA MET A 1 23.38 -15.73 8.15
C MET A 1 22.93 -14.67 7.16
N SER A 2 23.84 -14.21 6.31
CA SER A 2 23.50 -13.32 5.19
C SER A 2 22.80 -14.15 4.10
N ASN A 3 21.59 -13.75 3.70
CA ASN A 3 20.88 -14.36 2.59
C ASN A 3 21.33 -13.67 1.29
N LEU A 4 21.77 -14.45 0.30
CA LEU A 4 22.04 -13.95 -1.04
C LEU A 4 20.71 -13.69 -1.76
N VAL A 5 20.49 -12.47 -2.23
CA VAL A 5 19.20 -12.04 -2.81
C VAL A 5 19.28 -11.85 -4.33
N TYR A 6 20.41 -11.37 -4.84
CA TYR A 6 20.61 -11.09 -6.26
C TYR A 6 22.09 -11.21 -6.65
N LEU A 7 22.33 -11.34 -7.95
CA LEU A 7 23.63 -11.19 -8.60
C LEU A 7 23.63 -9.91 -9.43
N LEU A 8 24.77 -9.21 -9.47
CA LEU A 8 24.96 -8.04 -10.33
C LEU A 8 26.09 -8.33 -11.32
N GLY A 9 25.71 -8.56 -12.58
CA GLY A 9 26.64 -8.81 -13.68
C GLY A 9 27.03 -7.53 -14.42
N ARG A 10 28.07 -7.60 -15.24
CA ARG A 10 28.54 -6.51 -16.12
C ARG A 10 28.57 -5.14 -15.43
N THR A 11 29.26 -5.08 -14.29
CA THR A 11 29.21 -3.93 -13.41
C THR A 11 29.95 -2.72 -13.98
N GLU A 12 29.36 -1.55 -13.83
CA GLU A 12 29.99 -0.25 -14.05
C GLU A 12 29.98 0.55 -12.75
N ILE A 13 31.13 1.12 -12.38
CA ILE A 13 31.27 1.94 -11.18
C ILE A 13 31.57 3.38 -11.61
N TYR A 14 30.74 4.32 -11.16
CA TYR A 14 30.85 5.73 -11.55
C TYR A 14 30.57 6.67 -10.36
N LYS A 15 31.02 7.92 -10.48
CA LYS A 15 30.92 8.91 -9.40
C LYS A 15 29.46 9.25 -9.09
N HIS A 16 29.14 9.31 -7.81
CA HIS A 16 27.86 9.78 -7.30
C HIS A 16 27.92 11.29 -7.07
N ASN A 17 27.66 12.09 -8.12
CA ASN A 17 27.55 13.54 -7.99
C ASN A 17 26.25 13.90 -7.23
N LYS A 18 26.27 13.79 -5.90
CA LYS A 18 25.08 13.89 -5.04
C LYS A 18 24.33 15.20 -5.23
N GLU A 19 25.02 16.33 -5.17
CA GLU A 19 24.39 17.65 -5.29
C GLU A 19 23.68 17.81 -6.64
N GLU A 20 24.36 17.48 -7.75
CA GLU A 20 23.76 17.51 -9.08
C GLU A 20 22.54 16.58 -9.19
N ARG A 21 22.66 15.34 -8.67
CA ARG A 21 21.55 14.37 -8.64
C ARG A 21 20.35 14.94 -7.87
N ILE A 22 20.60 15.53 -6.70
CA ILE A 22 19.56 16.11 -5.84
C ILE A 22 18.90 17.30 -6.54
N ALA A 23 19.70 18.25 -7.03
CA ALA A 23 19.22 19.45 -7.71
C ALA A 23 18.33 19.10 -8.92
N ARG A 24 18.76 18.15 -9.76
CA ARG A 24 18.00 17.76 -10.97
C ARG A 24 16.76 16.91 -10.67
N THR A 25 16.75 16.13 -9.59
CA THR A 25 15.64 15.23 -9.27
C THR A 25 14.56 15.92 -8.42
N TRP A 26 14.97 16.75 -7.44
CA TRP A 26 14.06 17.46 -6.53
C TRP A 26 13.80 18.92 -6.94
N GLY A 27 14.55 19.46 -7.89
CA GLY A 27 14.48 20.88 -8.27
C GLY A 27 15.05 21.83 -7.21
N THR A 28 15.68 21.30 -6.16
CA THR A 28 16.26 22.05 -5.05
C THR A 28 17.33 21.21 -4.36
N ILE A 29 18.27 21.88 -3.68
CA ILE A 29 19.28 21.26 -2.81
C ILE A 29 19.04 21.61 -1.33
N ALA A 30 17.85 22.12 -1.01
CA ALA A 30 17.51 22.51 0.35
C ALA A 30 17.64 21.31 1.33
N PRO A 31 18.12 21.56 2.56
CA PRO A 31 18.10 20.54 3.61
C PRO A 31 16.65 20.22 4.02
N GLY A 32 16.45 19.11 4.72
CA GLY A 32 15.14 18.66 5.21
C GLY A 32 14.34 17.80 4.22
N LEU A 33 14.93 17.39 3.09
CA LEU A 33 14.31 16.47 2.15
C LEU A 33 14.43 15.02 2.68
N PRO A 34 13.35 14.36 3.14
CA PRO A 34 13.47 13.14 3.94
C PRO A 34 14.18 11.98 3.22
N TYR A 35 13.90 11.81 1.92
CA TYR A 35 14.55 10.76 1.12
C TYR A 35 16.02 11.08 0.84
N VAL A 36 16.34 12.36 0.63
CA VAL A 36 17.71 12.79 0.35
C VAL A 36 18.57 12.59 1.59
N GLU A 37 18.09 13.02 2.75
CA GLU A 37 18.82 12.89 4.01
C GLU A 37 19.06 11.43 4.40
N GLU A 38 18.04 10.58 4.28
CA GLU A 38 18.13 9.18 4.66
C GLU A 38 19.00 8.37 3.68
N VAL A 39 18.83 8.58 2.37
CA VAL A 39 19.39 7.67 1.34
C VAL A 39 20.57 8.26 0.60
N ILE A 40 20.53 9.54 0.22
CA ILE A 40 21.55 10.12 -0.68
C ILE A 40 22.71 10.71 0.12
N THR A 41 22.41 11.48 1.15
CA THR A 41 23.43 12.15 1.97
C THR A 41 24.31 11.11 2.67
N GLN A 42 23.72 10.07 3.27
CA GLN A 42 24.44 8.99 3.95
C GLN A 42 25.11 7.97 3.02
N ALA A 43 24.74 7.91 1.73
CA ALA A 43 25.31 6.94 0.80
C ALA A 43 26.80 7.20 0.49
N GLY A 44 27.47 6.23 -0.12
CA GLY A 44 28.82 6.42 -0.67
C GLY A 44 28.88 7.42 -1.83
N ASN A 45 30.10 7.81 -2.19
CA ASN A 45 30.38 8.73 -3.30
C ASN A 45 30.47 8.02 -4.67
N TRP A 46 30.11 6.75 -4.72
CA TRP A 46 30.13 5.92 -5.93
C TRP A 46 28.77 5.23 -6.11
N LEU A 47 28.36 5.09 -7.36
CA LEU A 47 27.22 4.27 -7.77
C LEU A 47 27.76 3.05 -8.51
N ILE A 48 27.02 1.94 -8.40
CA ILE A 48 27.26 0.72 -9.15
C ILE A 48 26.03 0.41 -10.00
N GLY A 49 26.22 0.34 -11.31
CA GLY A 49 25.25 -0.14 -12.28
C GLY A 49 25.63 -1.53 -12.80
N GLY A 50 24.67 -2.24 -13.38
CA GLY A 50 24.92 -3.56 -13.97
C GLY A 50 23.63 -4.32 -14.25
N ASP A 51 23.78 -5.52 -14.79
CA ASP A 51 22.69 -6.45 -15.07
C ASP A 51 22.28 -7.16 -13.77
N LEU A 52 21.08 -6.86 -13.28
CA LEU A 52 20.57 -7.40 -12.01
C LEU A 52 19.79 -8.71 -12.24
N GLU A 53 20.28 -9.81 -11.67
CA GLU A 53 19.58 -11.09 -11.62
C GLU A 53 19.07 -11.35 -10.19
N VAL A 54 17.76 -11.25 -10.00
CA VAL A 54 17.11 -11.49 -8.69
C VAL A 54 16.83 -12.98 -8.54
N LEU A 55 17.41 -13.60 -7.51
CA LEU A 55 17.38 -15.06 -7.33
C LEU A 55 16.00 -15.58 -6.89
N GLU A 56 15.36 -14.84 -5.98
CA GLU A 56 14.06 -15.20 -5.43
C GLU A 56 13.13 -13.98 -5.37
N PRO A 57 11.80 -14.16 -5.56
CA PRO A 57 10.84 -13.09 -5.35
C PRO A 57 10.95 -12.52 -3.93
N ILE A 58 11.06 -11.20 -3.83
CA ILE A 58 11.19 -10.51 -2.54
C ILE A 58 9.92 -10.67 -1.72
N LYS A 59 10.08 -11.15 -0.48
CA LYS A 59 9.03 -11.22 0.54
C LYS A 59 9.46 -10.45 1.77
N TYR A 60 8.52 -9.71 2.35
CA TYR A 60 8.76 -8.90 3.54
C TYR A 60 8.34 -9.62 4.83
N ASN A 61 7.49 -10.65 4.72
CA ASN A 61 6.97 -11.44 5.83
C ASN A 61 6.30 -10.59 6.93
N ASP A 62 5.68 -9.47 6.54
CA ASP A 62 4.99 -8.52 7.42
C ASP A 62 3.46 -8.73 7.44
N GLY A 63 2.98 -9.83 6.86
CA GLY A 63 1.56 -10.14 6.71
C GLY A 63 0.85 -9.36 5.60
N LEU A 64 1.58 -8.66 4.73
CA LEU A 64 1.03 -7.89 3.61
C LEU A 64 1.53 -8.36 2.24
N ASP A 65 2.36 -9.41 2.16
CA ASP A 65 2.94 -9.88 0.90
C ASP A 65 1.88 -10.29 -0.15
N GLN A 66 0.71 -10.76 0.28
CA GLN A 66 -0.43 -11.06 -0.59
C GLN A 66 -0.97 -9.84 -1.37
N TYR A 67 -0.65 -8.62 -0.94
CA TYR A 67 -1.03 -7.39 -1.64
C TYR A 67 0.08 -6.89 -2.59
N ARG A 68 1.29 -7.46 -2.53
CA ARG A 68 2.45 -7.05 -3.33
C ARG A 68 2.49 -7.80 -4.66
N LEU A 69 1.44 -7.59 -5.46
CA LEU A 69 1.31 -8.22 -6.78
C LEU A 69 2.30 -7.59 -7.76
N CYS A 70 3.01 -8.42 -8.53
CA CYS A 70 3.83 -7.92 -9.62
C CYS A 70 2.95 -7.45 -10.79
N PRO A 71 3.49 -6.62 -11.71
CA PRO A 71 2.72 -6.14 -12.87
C PRO A 71 2.08 -7.25 -13.70
N ARG A 72 2.74 -8.42 -13.81
CA ARG A 72 2.21 -9.58 -14.52
C ARG A 72 1.00 -10.20 -13.80
N GLU A 73 1.01 -10.27 -12.47
CA GLU A 73 -0.10 -10.76 -11.67
C GLU A 73 -1.28 -9.79 -11.69
N LEU A 74 -1.01 -8.48 -11.64
CA LEU A 74 -2.04 -7.45 -11.79
C LEU A 74 -2.76 -7.57 -13.14
N ARG A 75 -2.02 -7.72 -14.25
CA ARG A 75 -2.61 -7.93 -15.58
C ARG A 75 -3.51 -9.17 -15.62
N LYS A 76 -3.03 -10.30 -15.10
CA LYS A 76 -3.84 -11.53 -14.99
C LYS A 76 -5.13 -11.30 -14.20
N GLU A 77 -5.08 -10.51 -13.12
CA GLU A 77 -6.27 -10.21 -12.32
C GLU A 77 -7.24 -9.28 -13.06
N PHE A 78 -6.75 -8.36 -13.90
CA PHE A 78 -7.60 -7.53 -14.76
C PHE A 78 -8.27 -8.36 -15.86
N ASP A 79 -7.51 -9.24 -16.52
CA ASP A 79 -8.01 -10.14 -17.56
C ASP A 79 -9.08 -11.08 -17.00
N LYS A 80 -8.81 -11.70 -15.84
CA LYS A 80 -9.75 -12.57 -15.12
C LYS A 80 -11.07 -11.87 -14.79
N ARG A 81 -11.05 -10.55 -14.64
CA ARG A 81 -12.22 -9.74 -14.31
C ARG A 81 -12.84 -9.06 -15.53
N GLU A 82 -12.34 -9.37 -16.72
CA GLU A 82 -12.84 -8.84 -18.00
C GLU A 82 -12.83 -7.30 -17.99
N ALA A 83 -11.75 -6.71 -17.46
CA ALA A 83 -11.59 -5.26 -17.43
C ALA A 83 -11.38 -4.74 -18.86
N ASP A 84 -12.23 -3.81 -19.30
CA ASP A 84 -12.04 -3.09 -20.56
C ASP A 84 -11.32 -1.74 -20.38
N ALA A 85 -11.25 -1.26 -19.14
CA ALA A 85 -10.39 -0.15 -18.72
C ALA A 85 -9.87 -0.39 -17.30
N VAL A 86 -8.66 0.07 -17.02
CA VAL A 86 -8.09 0.11 -15.66
C VAL A 86 -7.66 1.54 -15.36
N PHE A 87 -8.13 2.10 -14.25
CA PHE A 87 -7.73 3.41 -13.77
C PHE A 87 -7.06 3.28 -12.40
N ALA A 88 -5.86 3.85 -12.26
CA ALA A 88 -5.05 3.70 -11.06
C ALA A 88 -5.19 4.92 -10.14
N PHE A 89 -5.29 4.66 -8.84
CA PHE A 89 -5.25 5.69 -7.81
C PHE A 89 -4.07 5.43 -6.88
N GLN A 90 -2.98 6.19 -7.09
CA GLN A 90 -1.79 6.16 -6.26
C GLN A 90 -2.04 6.97 -4.99
N LEU A 91 -1.71 6.40 -3.83
CA LEU A 91 -1.86 7.07 -2.55
C LEU A 91 -0.79 6.63 -1.54
N ARG A 92 -0.39 7.54 -0.67
CA ARG A 92 0.43 7.23 0.52
C ARG A 92 -0.32 7.49 1.83
N ASN A 93 -1.49 8.12 1.75
CA ASN A 93 -2.31 8.55 2.89
C ASN A 93 -3.53 7.64 3.08
N PRO A 94 -4.20 7.68 4.25
CA PRO A 94 -5.52 7.13 4.42
C PRO A 94 -6.53 7.68 3.40
N VAL A 95 -7.50 6.87 2.99
CA VAL A 95 -8.56 7.30 2.06
C VAL A 95 -9.60 8.11 2.83
N HIS A 96 -9.88 9.33 2.38
CA HIS A 96 -10.99 10.16 2.84
C HIS A 96 -11.95 10.45 1.67
N ASN A 97 -13.07 11.13 1.95
CA ASN A 97 -14.15 11.34 0.97
C ASN A 97 -13.70 12.07 -0.30
N GLY A 98 -12.78 13.03 -0.19
CA GLY A 98 -12.17 13.67 -1.36
C GLY A 98 -11.50 12.66 -2.33
N HIS A 99 -10.78 11.66 -1.82
CA HIS A 99 -10.23 10.59 -2.66
C HIS A 99 -11.33 9.71 -3.26
N ALA A 100 -12.34 9.37 -2.47
CA ALA A 100 -13.48 8.55 -2.93
C ALA A 100 -14.26 9.25 -4.06
N LEU A 101 -14.47 10.56 -3.95
CA LEU A 101 -15.11 11.37 -4.98
C LEU A 101 -14.34 11.31 -6.30
N LEU A 102 -13.01 11.49 -6.27
CA LEU A 102 -12.18 11.40 -7.47
C LEU A 102 -12.24 10.02 -8.13
N MET A 103 -12.19 8.95 -7.34
CA MET A 103 -12.29 7.57 -7.84
C MET A 103 -13.66 7.29 -8.45
N ASN A 104 -14.74 7.73 -7.80
CA ASN A 104 -16.12 7.54 -8.27
C ASN A 104 -16.41 8.37 -9.52
N ASP A 105 -15.97 9.63 -9.57
CA ASP A 105 -16.13 10.49 -10.74
C ASP A 105 -15.37 9.96 -11.95
N THR A 106 -14.13 9.47 -11.73
CA THR A 106 -13.35 8.82 -12.79
C THR A 106 -14.07 7.59 -13.34
N ARG A 107 -14.63 6.75 -12.44
CA ARG A 107 -15.42 5.59 -12.87
C ARG A 107 -16.63 6.01 -13.70
N ARG A 108 -17.38 7.04 -13.27
CA ARG A 108 -18.54 7.56 -13.99
C ARG A 108 -18.15 8.04 -15.38
N ARG A 109 -17.10 8.85 -15.50
CA ARG A 109 -16.60 9.33 -16.80
C ARG A 109 -16.22 8.18 -17.74
N LEU A 110 -15.57 7.13 -17.23
CA LEU A 110 -15.24 5.96 -18.05
C LEU A 110 -16.49 5.23 -18.55
N LEU A 111 -17.54 5.12 -17.73
CA LEU A 111 -18.82 4.57 -18.18
C LEU A 111 -19.46 5.45 -19.26
N ASP A 112 -19.43 6.78 -19.08
CA ASP A 112 -19.96 7.75 -20.06
C ASP A 112 -19.18 7.71 -21.39
N MET A 113 -17.88 7.39 -21.35
CA MET A 113 -17.04 7.17 -22.52
C MET A 113 -17.31 5.83 -23.25
N GLY A 114 -18.17 4.97 -22.71
CA GLY A 114 -18.57 3.71 -23.32
C GLY A 114 -17.81 2.47 -22.83
N TYR A 115 -16.92 2.61 -21.84
CA TYR A 115 -16.38 1.44 -21.14
C TYR A 115 -17.48 0.78 -20.31
N LYS A 116 -17.58 -0.54 -20.37
CA LYS A 116 -18.60 -1.36 -19.70
C LYS A 116 -18.15 -1.84 -18.33
N ASN A 117 -16.85 -2.08 -18.14
CA ASN A 117 -16.30 -2.64 -16.91
C ASN A 117 -14.97 -1.98 -16.49
N PRO A 118 -14.94 -0.67 -16.24
CA PRO A 118 -13.75 0.00 -15.73
C PRO A 118 -13.40 -0.53 -14.33
N ILE A 119 -12.14 -0.92 -14.10
CA ILE A 119 -11.65 -1.41 -12.82
C ILE A 119 -10.72 -0.37 -12.17
N LEU A 120 -11.00 -0.05 -10.91
CA LEU A 120 -10.10 0.74 -10.08
C LEU A 120 -8.91 -0.12 -9.67
N LEU A 121 -7.69 0.38 -9.86
CA LEU A 121 -6.48 -0.08 -9.19
C LEU A 121 -6.14 0.87 -8.03
N LEU A 122 -6.58 0.53 -6.82
CA LEU A 122 -6.18 1.25 -5.61
C LEU A 122 -4.77 0.81 -5.23
N HIS A 123 -3.79 1.71 -5.37
CA HIS A 123 -2.37 1.35 -5.35
C HIS A 123 -1.61 2.09 -4.23
N PRO A 124 -1.75 1.65 -2.97
CA PRO A 124 -1.07 2.29 -1.84
C PRO A 124 0.43 2.05 -1.89
N LEU A 125 1.24 3.11 -1.72
CA LEU A 125 2.69 2.98 -1.64
C LEU A 125 3.08 2.22 -0.36
N GLY A 126 3.89 1.17 -0.55
CA GLY A 126 4.38 0.31 0.53
C GLY A 126 5.90 0.36 0.76
N GLY A 127 6.62 1.19 0.01
CA GLY A 127 8.05 1.45 0.23
C GLY A 127 8.29 2.46 1.35
N PHE A 128 9.49 3.06 1.36
CA PHE A 128 9.85 4.11 2.31
C PHE A 128 8.85 5.28 2.29
N THR A 129 8.42 5.69 3.48
CA THR A 129 7.61 6.88 3.72
C THR A 129 8.26 7.72 4.81
N LYS A 130 7.97 9.03 4.82
CA LYS A 130 8.46 9.93 5.87
C LYS A 130 7.95 9.50 7.26
N ALA A 131 8.67 9.86 8.31
CA ALA A 131 8.43 9.35 9.66
C ALA A 131 7.06 9.73 10.26
N ASP A 132 6.46 10.83 9.80
CA ASP A 132 5.15 11.32 10.22
C ASP A 132 3.99 10.76 9.38
N ASP A 133 4.26 9.93 8.35
CA ASP A 133 3.20 9.25 7.59
C ASP A 133 2.59 8.08 8.39
N VAL A 134 1.31 7.81 8.15
CA VAL A 134 0.60 6.67 8.75
C VAL A 134 1.23 5.35 8.25
N PRO A 135 1.60 4.41 9.15
CA PRO A 135 2.20 3.14 8.77
C PRO A 135 1.38 2.35 7.76
N LEU A 136 2.04 1.61 6.87
CA LEU A 136 1.39 0.84 5.81
C LEU A 136 0.32 -0.11 6.33
N SER A 137 0.60 -0.88 7.38
CA SER A 137 -0.37 -1.83 7.97
C SER A 137 -1.67 -1.14 8.39
N VAL A 138 -1.56 0.03 9.02
CA VAL A 138 -2.71 0.84 9.45
C VAL A 138 -3.46 1.40 8.24
N ARG A 139 -2.76 1.86 7.21
CA ARG A 139 -3.39 2.31 5.96
C ARG A 139 -4.15 1.18 5.29
N MET A 140 -3.57 -0.01 5.17
CA MET A 140 -4.21 -1.17 4.56
C MET A 140 -5.48 -1.59 5.33
N GLU A 141 -5.45 -1.56 6.67
CA GLU A 141 -6.62 -1.80 7.50
C GLU A 141 -7.70 -0.73 7.26
N GLN A 142 -7.32 0.54 7.19
CA GLN A 142 -8.24 1.64 6.90
C GLN A 142 -8.87 1.52 5.51
N HIS A 143 -8.06 1.21 4.49
CA HIS A 143 -8.52 1.00 3.12
C HIS A 143 -9.50 -0.17 3.02
N SER A 144 -9.29 -1.26 3.78
CA SER A 144 -10.26 -2.37 3.82
C SER A 144 -11.62 -1.97 4.37
N LYS A 145 -11.65 -1.06 5.34
CA LYS A 145 -12.90 -0.56 5.94
C LYS A 145 -13.63 0.35 4.96
N VAL A 146 -12.93 1.26 4.29
CA VAL A 146 -13.55 2.17 3.30
C VAL A 146 -14.10 1.39 2.10
N THR A 147 -13.38 0.38 1.63
CA THR A 147 -13.80 -0.45 0.48
C THR A 147 -15.02 -1.32 0.80
N PHE A 148 -15.18 -1.75 2.07
CA PHE A 148 -16.31 -2.58 2.50
C PHE A 148 -17.65 -1.82 2.51
N TYR A 149 -17.63 -0.54 2.87
CA TYR A 149 -18.83 0.30 3.02
C TYR A 149 -19.17 1.14 1.78
N CYS A 150 -18.33 1.17 0.76
CA CYS A 150 -18.67 1.78 -0.54
C CYS A 150 -18.84 0.67 -1.58
N PRO A 151 -20.07 0.16 -1.83
CA PRO A 151 -20.32 -0.94 -2.76
C PRO A 151 -19.80 -0.69 -4.18
N ARG A 152 -19.65 0.58 -4.59
CA ARG A 152 -19.08 1.00 -5.88
C ARG A 152 -17.54 0.90 -5.94
N LEU A 153 -16.84 0.93 -4.81
CA LEU A 153 -15.41 0.59 -4.71
C LEU A 153 -15.17 -0.92 -4.58
N ARG A 154 -16.26 -1.70 -4.46
CA ARG A 154 -16.24 -3.16 -4.30
C ARG A 154 -15.92 -3.85 -5.62
N ARG A 155 -14.64 -3.79 -6.00
CA ARG A 155 -13.95 -4.78 -6.83
C ARG A 155 -12.45 -4.61 -6.66
N LEU A 156 -11.96 -4.57 -5.42
CA LEU A 156 -10.55 -4.84 -5.07
C LEU A 156 -10.46 -5.10 -3.56
N GLN A 157 -10.86 -6.29 -3.12
CA GLN A 157 -10.22 -6.93 -1.97
C GLN A 157 -10.52 -8.43 -1.97
N TRP A 158 -9.43 -9.20 -1.92
CA TRP A 158 -9.40 -10.65 -1.82
C TRP A 158 -10.19 -11.11 -0.59
N GLN A 159 -11.23 -11.90 -0.79
CA GLN A 159 -11.97 -12.53 0.32
C GLN A 159 -11.10 -13.62 0.94
N ARG A 160 -10.78 -13.45 2.22
CA ARG A 160 -10.21 -14.48 3.08
C ARG A 160 -11.22 -15.63 3.21
N LYS A 161 -11.03 -16.73 2.48
CA LYS A 161 -11.62 -18.02 2.87
C LYS A 161 -11.00 -18.42 4.21
N GLN A 162 -11.72 -18.27 5.31
CA GLN A 162 -11.44 -19.06 6.49
C GLN A 162 -12.14 -20.40 6.28
N GLY A 163 -11.38 -21.42 5.88
CA GLY A 163 -11.82 -22.80 5.99
C GLY A 163 -11.70 -23.22 7.44
N ALA A 164 -12.82 -23.50 8.08
CA ALA A 164 -12.87 -24.27 9.32
C ALA A 164 -14.00 -25.29 9.18
N GLY A 165 -13.63 -26.57 9.26
CA GLY A 165 -14.53 -27.68 9.59
C GLY A 165 -15.44 -28.17 8.48
N ALA A 166 -15.03 -29.22 7.80
CA ALA A 166 -15.98 -30.22 7.31
C ALA A 166 -16.49 -30.99 8.55
N THR A 167 -17.77 -30.86 8.86
CA THR A 167 -18.53 -31.89 9.57
C THR A 167 -19.89 -32.04 8.89
N GLU A 168 -20.28 -33.30 8.78
CA GLU A 168 -21.29 -33.89 7.92
C GLU A 168 -22.72 -33.35 8.11
N GLY A 169 -23.49 -33.42 7.02
CA GLY A 169 -24.93 -33.63 7.09
C GLY A 169 -25.81 -32.41 6.83
N GLY A 170 -26.59 -32.48 5.74
CA GLY A 170 -27.79 -31.66 5.55
C GLY A 170 -27.66 -30.63 4.43
N GLY A 171 -28.39 -30.86 3.33
CA GLY A 171 -28.32 -30.07 2.11
C GLY A 171 -28.57 -28.58 2.30
N CYS A 172 -27.95 -27.77 1.45
CA CYS A 172 -28.20 -26.34 1.40
C CYS A 172 -28.25 -25.88 -0.06
N GLY A 173 -29.47 -25.71 -0.57
CA GLY A 173 -29.70 -24.93 -1.77
C GLY A 173 -29.23 -23.49 -1.54
N TYR A 174 -28.43 -22.97 -2.45
CA TYR A 174 -28.04 -21.56 -2.46
C TYR A 174 -28.44 -20.92 -3.79
N GLU A 175 -29.69 -20.46 -3.87
CA GLU A 175 -30.03 -19.32 -4.71
C GLU A 175 -29.77 -18.05 -3.91
N ARG A 176 -28.92 -17.15 -4.42
CA ARG A 176 -28.90 -15.75 -3.97
C ARG A 176 -28.95 -14.83 -5.18
N ARG A 177 -30.18 -14.44 -5.52
CA ARG A 177 -30.54 -13.30 -6.37
C ARG A 177 -30.17 -12.00 -5.63
N TRP A 178 -29.41 -11.11 -6.28
CA TRP A 178 -29.10 -9.80 -5.71
C TRP A 178 -30.13 -8.76 -6.19
N GLN A 179 -30.77 -8.09 -5.24
CA GLN A 179 -31.60 -6.91 -5.48
C GLN A 179 -30.72 -5.66 -5.63
N ARG A 180 -31.10 -4.81 -6.58
CA ARG A 180 -30.57 -3.46 -6.77
C ARG A 180 -31.18 -2.57 -5.70
N LEU A 181 -30.37 -2.05 -4.77
CA LEU A 181 -30.81 -0.96 -3.90
C LEU A 181 -30.71 0.35 -4.68
N ALA A 182 -31.84 1.03 -4.82
CA ALA A 182 -31.93 2.40 -5.29
C ALA A 182 -32.09 3.29 -4.05
N GLY A 183 -31.33 4.40 -3.97
CA GLY A 183 -31.52 5.40 -2.92
C GLY A 183 -30.31 6.32 -2.74
N ASP A 184 -30.60 7.62 -2.55
CA ASP A 184 -29.68 8.76 -2.51
C ASP A 184 -28.83 8.89 -1.21
N ASP A 185 -28.67 7.81 -0.43
CA ASP A 185 -27.95 7.81 0.86
C ASP A 185 -26.42 7.57 0.71
N GLU A 186 -25.88 7.72 -0.50
CA GLU A 186 -24.48 7.37 -0.84
C GLU A 186 -23.45 8.24 -0.09
N GLU A 187 -23.75 9.51 0.13
CA GLU A 187 -22.83 10.44 0.80
C GLU A 187 -22.73 10.14 2.30
N GLU A 188 -23.83 9.74 2.94
CA GLU A 188 -23.84 9.36 4.35
C GLU A 188 -23.11 8.05 4.60
N GLU A 189 -23.28 7.05 3.74
CA GLU A 189 -22.55 5.79 3.84
C GLU A 189 -21.03 5.97 3.68
N ILE A 190 -20.62 6.82 2.72
CA ILE A 190 -19.20 7.16 2.50
C ILE A 190 -18.64 7.95 3.68
N LYS A 191 -19.38 8.92 4.23
CA LYS A 191 -19.00 9.66 5.45
C LYS A 191 -18.82 8.72 6.65
N ALA A 192 -19.77 7.81 6.88
CA ALA A 192 -19.68 6.83 7.96
C ALA A 192 -18.49 5.87 7.80
N ALA A 193 -18.17 5.46 6.56
CA ALA A 193 -17.02 4.62 6.26
C ALA A 193 -15.68 5.32 6.53
N ALA A 194 -15.55 6.55 6.08
CA ALA A 194 -14.36 7.36 6.30
C ALA A 194 -14.14 7.69 7.77
N GLU A 195 -15.22 8.01 8.51
CA GLU A 195 -15.17 8.28 9.94
C GLU A 195 -14.73 7.05 10.74
N LYS A 196 -15.29 5.86 10.47
CA LYS A 196 -14.83 4.59 11.07
C LYS A 196 -13.37 4.28 10.72
N GLY A 197 -12.97 4.57 9.49
CA GLY A 197 -11.57 4.47 9.05
C GLY A 197 -10.65 5.39 9.84
N LEU A 198 -11.09 6.63 10.09
CA LEU A 198 -10.37 7.62 10.88
C LEU A 198 -10.25 7.20 12.35
N VAL A 199 -11.29 6.61 12.93
CA VAL A 199 -11.25 6.04 14.29
C VAL A 199 -10.22 4.91 14.38
N ALA A 200 -10.13 4.04 13.38
CA ALA A 200 -9.11 2.99 13.33
C ALA A 200 -7.69 3.57 13.28
N VAL A 201 -7.47 4.59 12.45
CA VAL A 201 -6.18 5.31 12.39
C VAL A 201 -5.84 5.93 13.75
N LYS A 202 -6.78 6.65 14.38
CA LYS A 202 -6.58 7.25 15.72
C LYS A 202 -6.24 6.21 16.78
N LYS A 203 -6.93 5.07 16.80
CA LYS A 203 -6.66 3.97 17.73
C LYS A 203 -5.26 3.39 17.52
N SER A 204 -4.85 3.17 16.28
CA SER A 204 -3.53 2.63 15.94
C SER A 204 -2.39 3.61 16.23
N LEU A 205 -2.60 4.92 16.01
CA LEU A 205 -1.66 5.96 16.43
C LEU A 205 -1.47 5.98 17.95
N ALA A 206 -2.55 5.90 18.73
CA ALA A 206 -2.46 5.85 20.19
C ALA A 206 -1.67 4.61 20.69
N VAL A 207 -1.84 3.45 20.03
CA VAL A 207 -1.07 2.24 20.33
C VAL A 207 0.41 2.42 19.98
N ALA A 208 0.72 3.03 18.82
CA ALA A 208 2.09 3.32 18.41
C ALA A 208 2.80 4.31 19.36
N GLU A 209 2.11 5.35 19.82
CA GLU A 209 2.62 6.29 20.83
C GLU A 209 2.88 5.62 22.19
N ALA A 210 1.98 4.74 22.62
CA ALA A 210 2.14 3.97 23.86
C ALA A 210 3.33 2.98 23.77
N ALA A 211 3.56 2.37 22.60
CA ALA A 211 4.73 1.52 22.34
C ALA A 211 6.03 2.35 22.29
N GLY A 212 6.00 3.55 21.70
CA GLY A 212 7.12 4.49 21.67
C GLY A 212 7.54 4.99 23.07
N LYS A 213 6.58 5.26 23.96
CA LYS A 213 6.84 5.61 25.36
C LYS A 213 7.51 4.47 26.14
N ARG A 214 7.08 3.21 25.95
CA ARG A 214 7.73 2.04 26.58
C ARG A 214 9.16 1.82 26.09
N ARG A 215 9.46 2.14 24.83
CA ARG A 215 10.82 2.01 24.27
C ARG A 215 11.79 3.06 24.81
N ARG A 216 11.30 4.27 25.16
CA ARG A 216 12.08 5.35 25.81
C ARG A 216 12.31 5.14 27.31
N GLN A 217 11.54 4.26 27.97
CA GLN A 217 11.66 3.97 29.41
C GLN A 217 12.50 2.72 29.72
N ARG A 218 13.12 2.06 28.73
CA ARG A 218 14.14 1.04 29.02
C ARG A 218 15.40 1.73 29.55
N PRO A 219 15.91 1.37 30.74
CA PRO A 219 17.18 1.90 31.22
C PRO A 219 18.28 1.50 30.24
N ALA A 220 19.20 2.43 29.95
CA ALA A 220 20.44 2.10 29.27
C ALA A 220 21.19 1.07 30.13
N VAL A 221 21.37 -0.14 29.60
CA VAL A 221 22.24 -1.13 30.23
C VAL A 221 23.65 -0.59 30.09
N GLY A 222 24.22 -0.11 31.20
CA GLY A 222 25.60 0.34 31.29
C GLY A 222 26.56 -0.82 31.01
N GLY A 223 27.28 -0.72 29.89
CA GLY A 223 28.45 -1.53 29.62
C GLY A 223 29.69 -0.79 30.11
N SER A 224 30.23 -1.23 31.23
CA SER A 224 31.52 -0.80 31.79
C SER A 224 32.68 -1.50 31.08
N GLY A 225 33.66 -0.72 30.61
CA GLY A 225 35.09 -0.99 30.75
C GLY A 225 35.79 -1.91 29.74
N GLY A 226 36.89 -1.40 29.17
CA GLY A 226 37.97 -2.20 28.58
C GLY A 226 38.58 -1.58 27.33
N TRP A 227 39.77 -0.99 27.51
CA TRP A 227 40.72 -0.39 26.54
C TRP A 227 40.65 -0.87 25.09
#